data_AF-A0A7Z9VDX2-F1
#
_entry.id   AF-A0A7Z9VDX2-F1
#
_cell.length_a   1.000
_cell.length_b   1.000
_cell.length_c   1.000
_cell.angle_alpha   90.00
_cell.angle_beta   90.00
_cell.angle_gamma   90.00
#
_symmetry.space_group_name_H-M   'P 1'
#
loop_
_entity.id
_entity.type
_entity.pdbx_description
1 polymer ?
#
loop_
_entity_poly.entity_id
_entity_poly.type
_entity_poly.pdbx_seq_one_letter_code
_entity_poly.pdbx_strand_id
1 'polypeptide(L)'
;MPVPLIRFWYHRLCSNLHPLDPPRAWRIARGSRSAGDFQVILEQLGIRTAIDLRRANSSDQAAGQIDFDSLGIDYHNLHLRSSDLPHPQPLIKFIELLEEAERPLLLYCKRGKDKTGFGSALYRHLVCGESIPEAWRQLRFIPFGHRRPKHEGPHRFRKLIEQEAPADLRAWIREEYPSIFEQRVARGDVVPITASGENP
;
A
#
# COMPACT_ATOMS: atom_id res chain seq x y z
N MET A 1 18.25 -8.09 -24.05
CA MET A 1 19.57 -8.41 -23.41
C MET A 1 19.32 -8.79 -21.96
N PRO A 2 19.90 -9.88 -21.43
CA PRO A 2 19.68 -10.24 -20.03
C PRO A 2 20.26 -9.16 -19.13
N VAL A 3 19.41 -8.52 -18.33
CA VAL A 3 19.86 -7.55 -17.33
C VAL A 3 20.68 -8.30 -16.28
N PRO A 4 21.93 -7.90 -15.98
CA PRO A 4 22.81 -8.70 -15.14
C PRO A 4 22.27 -8.83 -13.71
N LEU A 5 22.35 -10.04 -13.14
CA LEU A 5 21.95 -10.45 -11.78
C LEU A 5 22.33 -9.46 -10.66
N ILE A 6 23.39 -8.67 -10.90
CA ILE A 6 23.92 -7.60 -10.04
C ILE A 6 22.86 -6.51 -9.74
N ARG A 7 21.98 -6.17 -10.69
CA ARG A 7 20.95 -5.14 -10.48
C ARG A 7 19.88 -5.57 -9.47
N PHE A 8 19.53 -6.85 -9.40
CA PHE A 8 18.50 -7.36 -8.50
C PHE A 8 18.91 -7.29 -7.02
N TRP A 9 20.14 -7.73 -6.69
CA TRP A 9 20.68 -7.65 -5.33
C TRP A 9 20.86 -6.19 -4.85
N TYR A 10 21.20 -5.29 -5.77
CA TYR A 10 21.25 -3.85 -5.50
C TYR A 10 19.87 -3.24 -5.22
N HIS A 11 18.83 -3.62 -5.97
CA HIS A 11 17.46 -3.15 -5.72
C HIS A 11 16.86 -3.66 -4.41
N ARG A 12 17.22 -4.88 -3.98
CA ARG A 12 16.89 -5.38 -2.65
C ARG A 12 17.45 -4.49 -1.53
N LEU A 13 18.61 -3.85 -1.75
CA LEU A 13 19.25 -2.97 -0.77
C LEU A 13 18.80 -1.50 -0.88
N CYS A 14 18.51 -0.99 -2.08
CA CYS A 14 18.25 0.44 -2.31
C CYS A 14 16.79 0.83 -2.58
N SER A 15 15.92 -0.12 -2.98
CA SER A 15 14.54 0.18 -3.37
C SER A 15 13.50 -0.30 -2.35
N ASN A 16 13.91 -0.67 -1.13
CA ASN A 16 13.01 -1.19 -0.10
C ASN A 16 12.12 -2.33 -0.63
N LEU A 17 12.68 -3.14 -1.54
CA LEU A 17 12.02 -4.30 -2.13
C LEU A 17 12.06 -5.45 -1.14
N HIS A 18 10.89 -5.90 -0.71
CA HIS A 18 10.75 -7.01 0.20
C HIS A 18 9.69 -8.01 -0.27
N PRO A 19 9.90 -9.32 -0.01
CA PRO A 19 8.84 -10.29 -0.17
C PRO A 19 7.69 -9.95 0.78
N LEU A 20 6.46 -10.04 0.28
CA LEU A 20 5.27 -9.92 1.11
C LEU A 20 4.61 -11.29 1.29
N ASP A 21 4.40 -12.02 0.20
CA ASP A 21 3.89 -13.40 0.17
C ASP A 21 4.31 -14.05 -1.15
N PRO A 22 5.59 -14.42 -1.34
CA PRO A 22 6.05 -14.94 -2.63
C PRO A 22 5.42 -16.29 -3.01
N PRO A 23 5.15 -16.51 -4.31
CA PRO A 23 5.33 -15.57 -5.42
C PRO A 23 4.17 -14.57 -5.58
N ARG A 24 3.13 -14.66 -4.74
CA ARG A 24 1.82 -14.01 -4.88
C ARG A 24 1.82 -12.49 -4.65
N ALA A 25 2.70 -11.96 -3.81
CA ALA A 25 2.77 -10.52 -3.54
C ALA A 25 4.16 -10.03 -3.12
N TRP A 26 4.46 -8.80 -3.53
CA TRP A 26 5.69 -8.08 -3.25
C TRP A 26 5.41 -6.65 -2.81
N ARG A 27 6.36 -6.03 -2.09
CA ARG A 27 6.30 -4.62 -1.71
C ARG A 27 7.59 -3.90 -2.07
N ILE A 28 7.49 -2.65 -2.55
CA ILE A 28 8.67 -1.87 -2.99
C ILE A 28 8.46 -0.36 -2.82
N ALA A 29 9.55 0.40 -2.85
CA ALA A 29 9.53 1.83 -3.16
C ALA A 29 9.44 2.08 -4.68
N ARG A 30 8.58 3.01 -5.10
CA ARG A 30 8.63 3.56 -6.46
C ARG A 30 9.94 4.26 -6.78
N GLY A 31 10.64 4.73 -5.75
CA GLY A 31 11.94 5.42 -5.82
C GLY A 31 13.11 4.58 -6.35
N SER A 32 12.89 3.71 -7.34
CA SER A 32 13.91 3.38 -8.33
C SER A 32 14.35 4.68 -9.02
N ARG A 33 15.65 4.80 -9.31
CA ARG A 33 16.26 6.02 -9.89
C ARG A 33 15.68 6.38 -11.26
N SER A 34 15.02 5.44 -11.94
CA SER A 34 14.37 5.60 -13.23
C SER A 34 13.13 4.69 -13.38
N ALA A 35 12.27 5.01 -14.34
CA ALA A 35 11.16 4.15 -14.77
C ALA A 35 11.64 2.79 -15.29
N GLY A 36 12.73 2.79 -16.07
CA GLY A 36 13.30 1.56 -16.63
C GLY A 36 13.78 0.57 -15.55
N ASP A 37 14.41 1.06 -14.48
CA ASP A 37 14.81 0.18 -13.37
C ASP A 37 13.57 -0.41 -12.65
N PHE A 38 12.47 0.34 -12.55
CA PHE A 38 11.24 -0.18 -11.97
C PHE A 38 10.63 -1.27 -12.85
N GLN A 39 10.58 -1.02 -14.16
CA GLN A 39 10.06 -1.96 -15.15
C GLN A 39 10.82 -3.29 -15.13
N VAL A 40 12.15 -3.25 -15.04
CA VAL A 40 12.96 -4.48 -14.90
C VAL A 40 12.52 -5.31 -13.68
N ILE A 41 12.18 -4.68 -12.56
CA ILE A 41 11.70 -5.39 -11.37
C ILE A 41 10.32 -5.98 -11.62
N LEU A 42 9.42 -5.24 -12.28
CA LEU A 42 8.09 -5.74 -12.64
C LEU A 42 8.19 -7.01 -13.49
N GLU A 43 9.02 -6.98 -14.53
CA GLU A 43 9.25 -8.10 -15.44
C GLU A 43 9.91 -9.28 -14.71
N GLN A 44 10.94 -9.03 -13.90
CA GLN A 44 11.66 -10.09 -13.17
C GLN A 44 10.79 -10.80 -12.14
N LEU A 45 9.88 -10.08 -11.47
CA LEU A 45 8.95 -10.65 -10.51
C LEU A 45 7.69 -11.19 -11.19
N GLY A 46 7.52 -10.99 -12.49
CA GLY A 46 6.35 -11.37 -13.26
C GLY A 46 5.07 -10.70 -12.77
N ILE A 47 5.15 -9.45 -12.31
CA ILE A 47 4.00 -8.73 -11.72
C ILE A 47 2.85 -8.67 -12.72
N ARG A 48 1.63 -8.96 -12.24
CA ARG A 48 0.39 -8.88 -13.02
C ARG A 48 -0.46 -7.68 -12.65
N THR A 49 -0.46 -7.31 -11.37
CA THR A 49 -1.18 -6.13 -10.88
C THR A 49 -0.28 -5.26 -10.03
N ALA A 50 -0.26 -3.95 -10.33
CA ALA A 50 0.49 -2.95 -9.60
C ALA A 50 -0.45 -1.98 -8.88
N ILE A 51 -0.34 -1.91 -7.55
CA ILE A 51 -1.18 -1.05 -6.71
C ILE A 51 -0.33 0.09 -6.14
N ASP A 52 -0.55 1.29 -6.66
CA ASP A 52 0.06 2.52 -6.21
C ASP A 52 -0.75 3.18 -5.10
N LEU A 53 -0.20 3.15 -3.89
CA LEU A 53 -0.87 3.66 -2.71
C LEU A 53 -0.71 5.18 -2.51
N ARG A 54 -0.11 5.88 -3.47
CA ARG A 54 0.13 7.34 -3.40
C ARG A 54 -1.15 8.12 -3.74
N ARG A 55 -1.11 9.43 -3.47
CA ARG A 55 -2.09 10.36 -4.03
C ARG A 55 -1.89 10.41 -5.55
N ALA A 56 -2.98 10.54 -6.30
CA ALA A 56 -2.90 10.74 -7.74
C ALA A 56 -1.93 11.88 -8.10
N ASN A 57 -1.21 11.73 -9.20
CA ASN A 57 -0.27 12.72 -9.74
C ASN A 57 0.90 13.10 -8.81
N SER A 58 1.12 12.41 -7.69
CA SER A 58 1.98 12.94 -6.64
C SER A 58 3.49 12.69 -6.81
N SER A 59 3.99 12.00 -7.85
CA SER A 59 5.46 11.73 -7.91
C SER A 59 6.11 11.15 -9.17
N ASP A 60 5.43 10.84 -10.27
CA ASP A 60 6.12 10.21 -11.41
C ASP A 60 6.84 11.19 -12.35
N GLN A 61 6.64 12.50 -12.18
CA GLN A 61 7.33 13.50 -13.01
C GLN A 61 8.87 13.44 -12.89
N ALA A 62 9.41 13.18 -11.69
CA ALA A 62 10.86 13.17 -11.48
C ALA A 62 11.53 11.81 -11.78
N ALA A 63 10.77 10.70 -11.70
CA ALA A 63 11.28 9.33 -11.88
C ALA A 63 10.93 8.74 -13.25
N GLY A 64 10.19 9.47 -14.08
CA GLY A 64 9.62 9.00 -15.35
C GLY A 64 8.30 8.25 -15.14
N GLN A 65 7.39 8.35 -16.10
CA GLN A 65 6.14 7.57 -16.12
C GLN A 65 6.43 6.10 -16.50
N ILE A 66 5.58 5.19 -16.02
CA ILE A 66 5.59 3.78 -16.44
C ILE A 66 4.33 3.58 -17.27
N ASP A 67 4.50 3.00 -18.45
CA ASP A 67 3.40 2.56 -19.29
C ASP A 67 3.03 1.12 -18.90
N PHE A 68 2.17 0.99 -17.88
CA PHE A 68 1.74 -0.32 -17.37
C PHE A 68 0.95 -1.12 -18.42
N ASP A 69 0.22 -0.43 -19.30
CA ASP A 69 -0.56 -1.05 -20.38
C ASP A 69 0.37 -1.77 -21.36
N SER A 70 1.47 -1.13 -21.76
CA SER A 70 2.48 -1.76 -22.63
C SER A 70 3.14 -3.00 -22.02
N LEU A 71 3.15 -3.10 -20.69
CA LEU A 71 3.68 -4.24 -19.93
C LEU A 71 2.63 -5.33 -19.70
N GLY A 72 1.36 -5.08 -20.07
CA GLY A 72 0.24 -5.97 -19.75
C GLY A 72 0.02 -6.11 -18.24
N ILE A 73 0.27 -5.04 -17.48
CA ILE A 73 0.11 -5.00 -16.03
C ILE A 73 -1.12 -4.16 -15.70
N ASP A 74 -2.04 -4.73 -14.94
CA ASP A 74 -3.21 -4.02 -14.45
C ASP A 74 -2.79 -3.00 -13.37
N TYR A 75 -3.07 -1.72 -13.60
CA TYR A 75 -2.60 -0.62 -12.76
C TYR A 75 -3.73 0.04 -11.99
N HIS A 76 -3.55 0.15 -10.67
CA HIS A 76 -4.51 0.79 -9.78
C HIS A 76 -3.84 1.85 -8.91
N ASN A 77 -4.32 3.10 -8.97
CA ASN A 77 -3.93 4.14 -8.02
C ASN A 77 -5.03 4.36 -6.96
N LEU A 78 -4.69 4.13 -5.70
CA LEU A 78 -5.60 4.33 -4.57
C LEU A 78 -4.88 5.10 -3.46
N HIS A 79 -5.45 6.22 -3.02
CA HIS A 79 -4.83 6.99 -1.94
C HIS A 79 -5.03 6.35 -0.57
N LEU A 80 -4.12 5.44 -0.18
CA LEU A 80 -4.11 4.93 1.18
C LEU A 80 -3.38 5.93 2.10
N ARG A 81 -4.17 6.77 2.76
CA ARG A 81 -3.66 7.81 3.66
C ARG A 81 -2.84 7.17 4.79
N SER A 82 -1.71 7.78 5.11
CA SER A 82 -0.84 7.33 6.21
C SER A 82 -0.71 8.37 7.31
N SER A 83 -0.96 9.65 7.04
CA SER A 83 -0.89 10.72 8.03
C SER A 83 -2.03 10.70 9.03
N ASP A 84 -3.17 10.16 8.64
CA ASP A 84 -4.38 10.06 9.45
C ASP A 84 -5.19 8.83 8.99
N LEU A 85 -6.36 8.60 9.59
CA LEU A 85 -7.27 7.52 9.23
C LEU A 85 -7.51 7.45 7.70
N PRO A 86 -7.47 6.25 7.11
CA PRO A 86 -7.70 6.08 5.68
C PRO A 86 -9.13 6.48 5.31
N HIS A 87 -9.29 7.10 4.14
CA HIS A 87 -10.63 7.35 3.63
C HIS A 87 -11.31 5.99 3.32
N PRO A 88 -12.60 5.79 3.67
CA PRO A 88 -13.29 4.50 3.49
C PRO A 88 -13.29 4.01 2.05
N GLN A 89 -13.61 4.88 1.08
CA GLN A 89 -13.72 4.51 -0.33
C GLN A 89 -12.45 3.86 -0.94
N PRO A 90 -11.25 4.49 -0.90
CA PRO A 90 -10.04 3.83 -1.41
C PRO A 90 -9.61 2.62 -0.57
N LEU A 91 -9.98 2.56 0.72
CA LEU A 91 -9.72 1.39 1.56
C LEU A 91 -10.57 0.19 1.13
N ILE A 92 -11.87 0.39 0.89
CA ILE A 92 -12.79 -0.63 0.38
C ILE A 92 -12.29 -1.12 -0.99
N LYS A 93 -11.96 -0.19 -1.89
CA LYS A 93 -11.44 -0.57 -3.21
C LYS A 93 -10.14 -1.36 -3.12
N PHE A 94 -9.27 -1.01 -2.17
CA PHE A 94 -8.04 -1.77 -1.93
C PHE A 94 -8.35 -3.21 -1.52
N ILE A 95 -9.33 -3.44 -0.64
CA ILE A 95 -9.74 -4.80 -0.21
C ILE A 95 -10.27 -5.61 -1.38
N GLU A 96 -11.11 -5.03 -2.23
CA GLU A 96 -11.61 -5.68 -3.46
C GLU A 96 -10.44 -6.14 -4.36
N LEU A 97 -9.47 -5.25 -4.60
CA LEU A 97 -8.28 -5.63 -5.39
C LEU A 97 -7.47 -6.74 -4.74
N LEU A 98 -7.41 -6.81 -3.41
CA LEU A 98 -6.72 -7.91 -2.75
C LEU A 98 -7.41 -9.27 -2.97
N GLU A 99 -8.72 -9.27 -3.21
CA GLU A 99 -9.56 -10.45 -3.43
C GLU A 99 -9.55 -10.88 -4.90
N GLU A 100 -9.69 -9.94 -5.82
CA GLU A 100 -10.01 -10.20 -7.22
C GLU A 100 -8.83 -10.10 -8.18
N ALA A 101 -7.81 -9.29 -7.85
CA ALA A 101 -6.77 -8.96 -8.82
C ALA A 101 -5.83 -10.13 -9.14
N GLU A 102 -5.37 -10.17 -10.38
CA GLU A 102 -4.43 -11.18 -10.85
C GLU A 102 -3.08 -11.04 -10.12
N ARG A 103 -2.53 -12.17 -9.68
CA ARG A 103 -1.25 -12.24 -8.96
C ARG A 103 -0.11 -12.60 -9.92
N PRO A 104 1.14 -12.19 -9.66
CA PRO A 104 1.65 -11.49 -8.47
C PRO A 104 1.21 -10.03 -8.34
N LEU A 105 0.88 -9.61 -7.11
CA LEU A 105 0.63 -8.21 -6.76
C LEU A 105 1.94 -7.48 -6.43
N LEU A 106 2.00 -6.21 -6.79
CA LEU A 106 3.00 -5.28 -6.29
C LEU A 106 2.36 -4.11 -5.55
N LEU A 107 2.65 -3.99 -4.25
CA LEU A 107 2.25 -2.83 -3.45
C LEU A 107 3.39 -1.82 -3.37
N TYR A 108 3.13 -0.56 -3.71
CA TYR A 108 4.18 0.46 -3.62
C TYR A 108 3.67 1.85 -3.24
N CYS A 109 4.62 2.68 -2.80
CA CYS A 109 4.44 4.11 -2.62
C CYS A 109 5.79 4.80 -2.90
N LYS A 110 5.98 6.07 -2.52
CA LYS A 110 7.24 6.79 -2.81
C LYS A 110 8.49 6.07 -2.28
N ARG A 111 8.46 5.62 -1.01
CA ARG A 111 9.62 5.03 -0.32
C ARG A 111 9.40 3.57 0.12
N GLY A 112 8.24 2.99 -0.15
CA GLY A 112 7.90 1.61 0.26
C GLY A 112 7.71 1.43 1.77
N LYS A 113 7.56 2.52 2.53
CA LYS A 113 7.58 2.51 4.01
C LYS A 113 6.18 2.57 4.62
N ASP A 114 5.56 3.74 4.58
CA ASP A 114 4.40 4.05 5.42
C ASP A 114 3.10 3.53 4.80
N LYS A 115 2.73 4.06 3.61
CA LYS A 115 1.53 3.63 2.88
C LYS A 115 1.64 2.18 2.44
N THR A 116 2.79 1.80 1.89
CA THR A 116 3.11 0.41 1.54
C THR A 116 3.11 -0.50 2.75
N GLY A 117 3.66 -0.06 3.89
CA GLY A 117 3.62 -0.85 5.12
C GLY A 117 2.21 -1.07 5.63
N PHE A 118 1.34 -0.06 5.51
CA PHE A 118 -0.06 -0.18 5.89
C PHE A 118 -0.82 -1.13 4.96
N GLY A 119 -0.73 -0.93 3.64
CA GLY A 119 -1.32 -1.85 2.66
C GLY A 119 -0.78 -3.27 2.80
N SER A 120 0.51 -3.42 3.10
CA SER A 120 1.14 -4.73 3.37
C SER A 120 0.59 -5.38 4.65
N ALA A 121 0.37 -4.61 5.72
CA ALA A 121 -0.25 -5.13 6.94
C ALA A 121 -1.68 -5.62 6.67
N LEU A 122 -2.49 -4.82 5.97
CA LEU A 122 -3.83 -5.22 5.56
C LEU A 122 -3.79 -6.48 4.70
N TYR A 123 -2.88 -6.58 3.73
CA TYR A 123 -2.70 -7.79 2.93
C TYR A 123 -2.38 -9.01 3.79
N ARG A 124 -1.41 -8.93 4.70
CA ARG A 124 -1.02 -10.08 5.53
C ARG A 124 -2.16 -10.54 6.44
N HIS A 125 -2.93 -9.60 6.98
CA HIS A 125 -4.08 -9.95 7.80
C HIS A 125 -5.22 -10.54 6.96
N LEU A 126 -5.67 -9.82 5.95
CA LEU A 126 -6.87 -10.17 5.18
C LEU A 126 -6.64 -11.37 4.26
N VAL A 127 -5.48 -11.46 3.61
CA VAL A 127 -5.19 -12.49 2.59
C VAL A 127 -4.42 -13.67 3.17
N CYS A 128 -3.43 -13.42 4.04
CA CYS A 128 -2.62 -14.50 4.62
C CYS A 128 -3.16 -15.02 5.96
N GLY A 129 -4.20 -14.39 6.54
CA GLY A 129 -4.81 -14.83 7.80
C GLY A 129 -3.95 -14.56 9.05
N GLU A 130 -2.93 -13.69 8.96
CA GLU A 130 -2.12 -13.34 10.13
C GLU A 130 -2.94 -12.56 11.16
N SER A 131 -2.61 -12.70 12.44
CA SER A 131 -3.19 -11.85 13.48
C SER A 131 -2.84 -10.37 13.25
N ILE A 132 -3.69 -9.44 13.70
CA ILE A 132 -3.43 -7.99 13.60
C ILE A 132 -2.05 -7.60 14.15
N PRO A 133 -1.59 -8.11 15.32
CA PRO A 133 -0.24 -7.81 15.80
C PRO A 133 0.89 -8.28 14.88
N GLU A 134 0.79 -9.47 14.29
CA GLU A 134 1.80 -10.00 13.36
C GLU A 134 1.79 -9.23 12.05
N ALA A 135 0.62 -9.02 11.46
CA ALA A 135 0.44 -8.27 10.23
C ALA A 135 0.99 -6.83 10.33
N TRP A 136 0.79 -6.15 11.48
CA TRP A 136 1.32 -4.81 11.69
C TRP A 136 2.85 -4.74 11.79
N ARG A 137 3.57 -5.87 11.84
CA ARG A 137 5.04 -5.87 11.74
C ARG A 137 5.53 -5.36 10.38
N GLN A 138 4.66 -5.32 9.37
CA GLN A 138 4.92 -4.64 8.09
C GLN A 138 5.17 -3.13 8.23
N LEU A 139 4.88 -2.55 9.40
CA LEU A 139 5.15 -1.15 9.79
C LEU A 139 6.33 -1.03 10.76
N ARG A 140 7.28 -1.98 10.79
CA ARG A 140 8.49 -1.86 11.63
C ARG A 140 9.53 -0.89 11.04
N PHE A 141 10.35 -0.31 11.91
CA PHE A 141 11.48 0.51 11.48
C PHE A 141 12.56 -0.31 10.77
N ILE A 142 12.85 -1.53 11.24
CA ILE A 142 13.73 -2.47 10.53
C ILE A 142 12.88 -3.67 10.07
N PRO A 143 12.94 -4.06 8.79
CA PRO A 143 13.78 -3.50 7.71
C PRO A 143 13.14 -2.33 6.93
N PHE A 144 11.85 -2.03 7.14
CA PHE A 144 11.08 -1.20 6.19
C PHE A 144 11.27 0.31 6.33
N GLY A 145 11.82 0.78 7.46
CA GLY A 145 12.10 2.19 7.73
C GLY A 145 10.89 3.03 8.16
N HIS A 146 9.76 2.41 8.52
CA HIS A 146 8.57 3.16 8.98
C HIS A 146 8.87 3.90 10.28
N ARG A 147 8.38 5.15 10.37
CA ARG A 147 8.44 5.98 11.58
C ARG A 147 7.07 6.60 11.80
N ARG A 148 6.62 6.65 13.06
CA ARG A 148 5.29 7.14 13.42
C ARG A 148 5.05 8.64 13.16
N PRO A 149 5.99 9.56 13.44
CA PRO A 149 5.72 10.99 13.26
C PRO A 149 5.24 11.30 11.84
N LYS A 150 4.10 12.01 11.72
CA LYS A 150 3.40 12.34 10.47
C LYS A 150 2.80 11.14 9.71
N HIS A 151 2.85 9.93 10.27
CA HIS A 151 2.39 8.68 9.67
C HIS A 151 1.61 7.81 10.67
N GLU A 152 0.74 8.45 11.46
CA GLU A 152 0.01 7.81 12.56
C GLU A 152 -1.25 7.06 12.11
N GLY A 153 -1.75 7.33 10.91
CA GLY A 153 -2.98 6.76 10.36
C GLY A 153 -3.13 5.24 10.55
N PRO A 154 -2.13 4.42 10.18
CA PRO A 154 -2.18 2.97 10.37
C PRO A 154 -2.26 2.53 11.85
N HIS A 155 -1.69 3.32 12.77
CA HIS A 155 -1.75 3.03 14.21
C HIS A 155 -3.08 3.48 14.81
N ARG A 156 -3.62 4.62 14.35
CA ARG A 156 -4.98 5.07 14.69
C ARG A 156 -6.03 4.06 14.22
N PHE A 157 -5.86 3.54 12.99
CA PHE A 157 -6.76 2.54 12.42
C PHE A 157 -6.68 1.21 13.17
N ARG A 158 -5.46 0.76 13.53
CA ARG A 158 -5.29 -0.42 14.39
C ARG A 158 -6.01 -0.26 15.73
N LYS A 159 -5.86 0.91 16.38
CA LYS A 159 -6.53 1.19 17.65
C LYS A 159 -8.05 1.11 17.50
N LEU A 160 -8.60 1.58 16.38
CA LEU A 160 -10.03 1.42 16.07
C LEU A 160 -10.42 -0.05 15.96
N ILE A 161 -9.67 -0.85 15.21
CA ILE A 161 -9.93 -2.30 15.10
C ILE A 161 -9.91 -2.97 16.48
N GLU A 162 -8.95 -2.60 17.33
CA GLU A 162 -8.84 -3.13 18.70
C GLU A 162 -10.01 -2.68 19.61
N GLN A 163 -10.56 -1.49 19.37
CA GLN A 163 -11.69 -0.93 20.14
C GLN A 163 -13.03 -1.54 19.72
N GLU A 164 -13.28 -1.61 18.41
CA GLU A 164 -14.53 -2.15 17.86
C GLU A 164 -14.54 -3.68 17.88
N ALA A 165 -13.37 -4.32 17.90
CA ALA A 165 -13.19 -5.77 17.92
C ALA A 165 -14.09 -6.51 16.91
N PRO A 166 -14.06 -6.15 15.61
CA PRO A 166 -14.97 -6.71 14.63
C PRO A 166 -14.73 -8.21 14.45
N ALA A 167 -15.81 -8.98 14.35
CA ALA A 167 -15.74 -10.41 14.06
C ALA A 167 -15.21 -10.69 12.65
N ASP A 168 -15.58 -9.85 11.68
CA ASP A 168 -15.01 -9.83 10.33
C ASP A 168 -14.58 -8.41 9.96
N LEU A 169 -13.27 -8.22 9.81
CA LEU A 169 -12.70 -6.93 9.46
C LEU A 169 -13.18 -6.44 8.08
N ARG A 170 -13.45 -7.34 7.13
CA ARG A 170 -13.90 -6.96 5.77
C ARG A 170 -15.29 -6.34 5.81
N ALA A 171 -16.23 -7.03 6.45
CA ALA A 171 -17.59 -6.54 6.63
C ALA A 171 -17.58 -5.22 7.38
N TRP A 172 -16.85 -5.13 8.50
CA TRP A 172 -16.74 -3.90 9.29
C TRP A 172 -16.19 -2.72 8.48
N ILE A 173 -15.17 -2.93 7.63
CA ILE A 173 -14.64 -1.87 6.76
C ILE A 173 -15.68 -1.40 5.73
N ARG A 174 -16.49 -2.31 5.20
CA ARG A 174 -17.50 -2.00 4.16
C ARG A 174 -18.73 -1.32 4.74
N GLU A 175 -19.17 -1.75 5.93
CA GLU A 175 -20.51 -1.44 6.43
C GLU A 175 -20.49 -0.41 7.57
N GLU A 176 -19.52 -0.48 8.48
CA GLU A 176 -19.51 0.30 9.72
C GLU A 176 -18.48 1.43 9.70
N TYR A 177 -17.28 1.14 9.19
CA TYR A 177 -16.18 2.11 9.14
C TYR A 177 -16.51 3.43 8.42
N PRO A 178 -17.30 3.46 7.32
CA PRO A 178 -17.67 4.73 6.68
C PRO A 178 -18.37 5.70 7.62
N SER A 179 -19.36 5.22 8.38
CA SER A 179 -20.11 6.03 9.36
C SER A 179 -19.19 6.49 10.50
N ILE A 180 -18.31 5.62 11.01
CA ILE A 180 -17.33 5.97 12.04
C ILE A 180 -16.38 7.07 11.54
N PHE A 181 -15.93 6.98 10.29
CA PHE A 181 -15.06 7.98 9.68
C PHE A 181 -15.76 9.34 9.57
N GLU A 182 -16.98 9.39 9.05
CA GLU A 182 -17.78 10.62 8.93
C GLU A 182 -18.04 11.29 10.29
N GLN A 183 -18.42 10.50 11.30
CA GLN A 183 -18.63 11.02 12.65
C GLN A 183 -17.35 11.63 13.24
N ARG A 184 -16.19 11.00 13.01
CA ARG A 184 -14.89 11.52 13.47
C ARG A 184 -14.46 12.77 12.72
N VAL A 185 -14.79 12.87 11.43
CA VAL A 185 -14.60 14.10 10.65
C VAL A 185 -15.49 15.22 11.22
N ALA A 186 -16.77 14.95 11.48
CA ALA A 186 -17.70 15.93 12.07
C ALA A 186 -17.28 16.43 13.46
N ARG A 187 -16.61 15.58 14.26
CA ARG A 187 -16.04 15.95 15.57
C ARG A 187 -14.70 16.68 15.49
N GLY A 188 -14.07 16.75 14.31
CA GLY A 188 -12.74 17.33 14.13
C GLY A 188 -11.58 16.40 14.54
N ASP A 189 -11.84 15.12 14.82
CA ASP A 189 -10.82 14.13 15.20
C ASP A 189 -9.97 13.68 14.00
N VAL A 190 -10.52 13.80 12.80
CA VAL A 190 -9.91 13.37 11.54
C VAL A 190 -9.95 14.55 10.59
N VAL A 191 -8.80 14.84 9.97
CA VAL A 191 -8.75 15.91 8.97
C VAL A 191 -9.53 15.46 7.73
N PRO A 192 -10.53 16.23 7.27
CA PRO A 192 -11.30 15.91 6.07
C PRO A 192 -10.41 15.70 4.86
N ILE A 193 -10.74 14.71 4.02
CA ILE A 193 -10.05 14.43 2.76
C ILE A 193 -11.05 13.78 1.79
N THR A 194 -10.96 14.08 0.51
CA THR A 194 -11.70 13.39 -0.53
C THR A 194 -11.12 11.99 -0.77
N ALA A 195 -11.85 11.14 -1.50
CA ALA A 195 -11.35 9.84 -1.92
C ALA A 195 -10.08 9.92 -2.80
N SER A 196 -9.90 11.01 -3.57
CA SER A 196 -8.70 11.28 -4.38
C SER A 196 -7.49 11.73 -3.55
N GLY A 197 -7.68 12.05 -2.27
CA GLY A 197 -6.63 12.57 -1.40
C GLY A 197 -6.49 14.10 -1.43
N GLU A 198 -7.50 14.81 -1.92
CA GLU A 198 -7.62 16.27 -1.91
C GLU A 198 -8.29 16.75 -0.61
N ASN A 199 -7.95 17.95 -0.17
CA ASN A 199 -8.76 18.58 0.87
C ASN A 199 -10.11 18.95 0.23
N PRO A 200 -11.24 18.74 0.93
CA PRO A 200 -12.54 19.14 0.42
C PRO A 200 -12.66 20.66 0.25
#